data_AF-A0A0A9W3Y0-F1
#
_entry.id   AF-A0A0A9W3Y0-F1
#
_cell.length_a   1.000
_cell.length_b   1.000
_cell.length_c   1.000
_cell.angle_alpha   90.00
_cell.angle_beta   90.00
_cell.angle_gamma   90.00
#
_symmetry.space_group_name_H-M   'P 1'
#
loop_
_entity.id
_entity.type
_entity.pdbx_description
1 polymer ?
#
loop_
_entity_poly.entity_id
_entity_poly.type
_entity_poly.pdbx_seq_one_letter_code
_entity_poly.pdbx_strand_id
1 'polypeptide(L)'
;MASCPLQPSCLHDGPPHASNASYAYAKRMMDVAVCAYRTQYRKPFVCVVPTNIYGEWDNFDLRHAHVVPALLRRMYEAARCNAPVVTVYGSGKPRRQFLYSRDMGLLLL
;
A
#
# COMPACT_ATOMS: atom_id res chain seq x y z
N MET A 1 -12.58 15.03 -7.36
CA MET A 1 -11.34 14.31 -6.96
C MET A 1 -11.31 14.31 -5.45
N ALA A 2 -11.07 13.16 -4.81
CA ALA A 2 -10.98 13.10 -3.35
C ALA A 2 -9.78 13.94 -2.86
N SER A 3 -9.97 14.71 -1.78
CA SER A 3 -8.93 15.52 -1.17
C SER A 3 -8.04 14.67 -0.26
N CYS A 4 -6.75 15.01 -0.18
CA CYS A 4 -5.82 14.39 0.77
C CYS A 4 -5.79 15.24 2.05
N PRO A 5 -5.92 14.64 3.25
CA PRO A 5 -5.94 13.22 3.56
C PRO A 5 -7.26 12.53 3.17
N LEU A 6 -7.16 11.35 2.55
CA LEU A 6 -8.32 10.54 2.18
C LEU A 6 -9.06 10.08 3.44
N GLN A 7 -10.36 10.32 3.46
CA GLN A 7 -11.26 9.82 4.52
C GLN A 7 -11.87 8.48 4.09
N PRO A 8 -12.24 7.59 5.03
CA PRO A 8 -12.93 6.34 4.69
C PRO A 8 -14.21 6.53 3.87
N SER A 9 -14.93 7.64 4.08
CA SER A 9 -16.12 8.00 3.30
C SER A 9 -15.84 8.16 1.81
N CYS A 10 -14.60 8.47 1.43
CA CYS A 10 -14.20 8.68 0.05
C CYS A 10 -13.87 7.39 -0.71
N LEU A 11 -14.03 6.21 -0.09
CA LEU A 11 -13.58 4.93 -0.67
C LEU A 11 -14.17 4.66 -2.06
N HIS A 12 -15.45 4.98 -2.25
CA HIS A 12 -16.19 4.76 -3.51
C HIS A 12 -16.32 6.03 -4.37
N ASP A 13 -15.67 7.13 -3.98
CA ASP A 13 -15.72 8.40 -4.70
C ASP A 13 -14.85 8.37 -5.96
N GLY A 14 -15.49 8.15 -7.11
CA GLY A 14 -14.86 8.18 -8.42
C GLY A 14 -13.97 6.96 -8.74
N PRO A 15 -13.48 6.88 -9.99
CA PRO A 15 -12.68 5.74 -10.44
C PRO A 15 -11.27 5.75 -9.81
N PRO A 16 -10.67 4.57 -9.59
CA PRO A 16 -9.27 4.46 -9.17
C PRO A 16 -8.32 4.82 -10.31
N HIS A 17 -7.02 4.95 -10.01
CA HIS A 17 -6.00 5.20 -11.01
C HIS A 17 -5.92 4.06 -12.05
N ALA A 18 -5.75 4.39 -13.33
CA ALA A 18 -5.82 3.41 -14.41
C ALA A 18 -4.80 2.27 -14.28
N SER A 19 -3.60 2.57 -13.77
CA SER A 19 -2.50 1.58 -13.65
C SER A 19 -2.81 0.43 -12.68
N ASN A 20 -3.76 0.59 -11.76
CA ASN A 20 -4.12 -0.42 -10.78
C ASN A 20 -5.64 -0.61 -10.67
N ALA A 21 -6.39 -0.23 -11.71
CA ALA A 21 -7.84 -0.17 -11.66
C ALA A 21 -8.50 -1.52 -11.35
N SER A 22 -8.04 -2.61 -11.99
CA SER A 22 -8.58 -3.95 -11.78
C SER A 22 -8.41 -4.42 -10.33
N TYR A 23 -7.21 -4.27 -9.78
CA TYR A 23 -6.91 -4.55 -8.38
C TYR A 23 -7.76 -3.70 -7.42
N ALA A 24 -7.85 -2.40 -7.70
CA ALA A 24 -8.57 -1.46 -6.86
C ALA A 24 -10.08 -1.75 -6.81
N TYR A 25 -10.72 -2.01 -7.97
CA TYR A 25 -12.12 -2.40 -8.00
C TYR A 25 -12.37 -3.72 -7.29
N ALA A 26 -11.53 -4.74 -7.50
CA ALA A 26 -11.64 -6.02 -6.80
C ALA A 26 -11.60 -5.85 -5.27
N LYS A 27 -10.67 -5.01 -4.75
CA LYS A 27 -10.60 -4.70 -3.32
C LYS A 27 -11.79 -3.88 -2.81
N ARG A 28 -12.29 -2.91 -3.60
CA ARG A 28 -13.51 -2.14 -3.24
C ARG A 28 -14.75 -3.01 -3.12
N MET A 29 -14.90 -4.03 -3.97
CA MET A 29 -16.03 -4.96 -3.87
C MET A 29 -16.03 -5.79 -2.59
N MET A 30 -14.87 -5.97 -1.94
CA MET A 30 -14.79 -6.60 -0.62
C MET A 30 -15.53 -5.82 0.45
N ASP A 31 -15.46 -4.48 0.43
CA ASP A 31 -16.21 -3.61 1.35
C ASP A 31 -17.72 -3.74 1.16
N VAL A 32 -18.18 -3.78 -0.10
CA VAL A 32 -19.59 -4.03 -0.43
C VAL A 32 -20.05 -5.39 0.09
N ALA A 33 -19.23 -6.43 -0.12
CA ALA A 33 -19.53 -7.76 0.38
C ALA A 33 -19.60 -7.81 1.91
N VAL A 34 -18.65 -7.18 2.61
CA VAL A 34 -18.67 -7.09 4.09
C VAL A 34 -19.93 -6.38 4.58
N CYS A 35 -20.34 -5.28 3.94
CA CYS A 35 -21.59 -4.59 4.25
C CYS A 35 -22.82 -5.48 4.04
N ALA A 36 -22.86 -6.23 2.94
CA ALA A 36 -23.95 -7.16 2.65
C ALA A 36 -24.03 -8.27 3.72
N TYR A 37 -22.91 -8.89 4.08
CA TYR A 37 -22.87 -9.95 5.09
C TYR A 37 -23.21 -9.46 6.51
N ARG A 38 -22.79 -8.25 6.88
CA ARG A 38 -23.21 -7.58 8.12
C ARG A 38 -24.72 -7.39 8.18
N THR A 39 -25.32 -6.97 7.07
CA THR A 39 -26.74 -6.66 6.99
C THR A 39 -27.59 -7.92 7.01
N GLN A 40 -27.24 -8.90 6.16
CA GLN A 40 -28.02 -10.12 5.98
C GLN A 40 -27.82 -11.14 7.10
N TYR A 41 -26.58 -11.32 7.57
CA TYR A 41 -26.22 -12.41 8.49
C TYR A 41 -25.68 -11.93 9.84
N ARG A 42 -25.71 -10.62 10.11
CA ARG A 42 -25.20 -10.01 11.36
C ARG A 42 -23.77 -10.43 11.70
N LYS A 43 -22.94 -10.67 10.68
CA LYS A 43 -21.53 -11.09 10.88
C LYS A 43 -20.64 -9.88 11.18
N PRO A 44 -19.75 -9.95 12.18
CA PRO A 44 -18.90 -8.82 12.58
C PRO A 44 -17.64 -8.66 11.71
N PHE A 45 -17.74 -8.89 10.39
CA PHE A 45 -16.61 -8.72 9.49
C PHE A 45 -16.22 -7.25 9.39
N VAL A 46 -14.94 -6.92 9.22
CA VAL A 46 -14.44 -5.54 9.09
C VAL A 46 -13.45 -5.46 7.92
N CYS A 47 -13.41 -4.32 7.24
CA CYS A 47 -12.40 -4.02 6.23
C CYS A 47 -11.40 -3.03 6.79
N VAL A 48 -10.11 -3.34 6.69
CA VAL A 48 -9.01 -2.42 7.02
C VAL A 48 -8.28 -2.07 5.74
N VAL A 49 -8.04 -0.78 5.51
CA VAL A 49 -7.35 -0.26 4.32
C VAL A 49 -6.01 0.34 4.75
N PRO A 50 -4.91 -0.42 4.69
CA PRO A 50 -3.59 0.09 5.06
C PRO A 50 -3.04 1.04 4.00
N THR A 51 -2.05 1.84 4.40
CA THR A 51 -1.20 2.59 3.46
C THR A 51 -0.07 1.68 2.93
N ASN A 52 1.03 2.24 2.42
CA ASN A 52 2.14 1.39 1.95
C ASN A 52 2.81 0.72 3.16
N ILE A 53 2.82 -0.61 3.17
CA ILE A 53 3.45 -1.38 4.24
C ILE A 53 4.90 -1.68 3.85
N TYR A 54 5.79 -1.65 4.83
CA TYR A 54 7.17 -2.12 4.67
C TYR A 54 7.63 -2.82 5.94
N GLY A 55 8.64 -3.68 5.82
CA GLY A 55 9.30 -4.28 6.98
C GLY A 55 10.05 -5.54 6.64
N GLU A 56 10.30 -6.35 7.67
CA GLU A 56 10.88 -7.67 7.52
C GLU A 56 9.98 -8.57 6.67
N TRP A 57 10.60 -9.50 5.95
CA TRP A 57 9.91 -10.46 5.07
C TRP A 57 9.20 -9.85 3.85
N ASP A 58 9.42 -8.56 3.56
CA ASP A 58 8.96 -7.93 2.32
C ASP A 58 9.68 -8.49 1.08
N ASN A 59 9.18 -8.19 -0.10
CA ASN A 59 9.80 -8.60 -1.36
C ASN A 59 10.94 -7.63 -1.73
N PHE A 60 12.17 -8.14 -1.71
CA PHE A 60 13.38 -7.39 -2.08
C PHE A 60 13.88 -7.68 -3.52
N ASP A 61 13.13 -8.40 -4.36
CA ASP A 61 13.44 -8.52 -5.81
C ASP A 61 13.18 -7.19 -6.50
N LEU A 62 14.24 -6.52 -7.00
CA LEU A 62 14.19 -5.20 -7.63
C LEU A 62 13.18 -5.05 -8.77
N ARG A 63 12.74 -6.15 -9.41
CA ARG A 63 11.73 -6.12 -10.48
C ARG A 63 10.30 -6.00 -9.94
N HIS A 64 10.06 -6.49 -8.73
CA HIS A 64 8.72 -6.64 -8.15
C HIS A 64 8.57 -5.93 -6.79
N ALA A 65 9.68 -5.42 -6.25
CA ALA A 65 9.74 -4.79 -4.94
C ALA A 65 9.01 -3.45 -4.92
N HIS A 66 8.36 -3.17 -3.78
CA HIS A 66 7.84 -1.84 -3.49
C HIS A 66 8.97 -0.85 -3.20
N VAL A 67 8.63 0.44 -3.11
CA VAL A 67 9.63 1.52 -3.06
C VAL A 67 10.64 1.39 -1.93
N VAL A 68 10.21 1.07 -0.70
CA VAL A 68 11.10 0.92 0.46
C VAL A 68 12.04 -0.27 0.32
N PRO A 69 11.57 -1.52 0.08
CA PRO A 69 12.48 -2.65 -0.07
C PRO A 69 13.40 -2.51 -1.30
N ALA A 70 12.91 -1.94 -2.40
CA ALA A 70 13.73 -1.67 -3.58
C ALA A 70 14.87 -0.68 -3.29
N LEU A 71 14.57 0.44 -2.61
CA LEU A 71 15.60 1.42 -2.26
C LEU A 71 16.59 0.86 -1.24
N LEU A 72 16.12 0.13 -0.23
CA LEU A 72 16.99 -0.52 0.75
C LEU A 72 17.96 -1.48 0.06
N ARG A 73 17.45 -2.30 -0.86
CA ARG A 73 18.26 -3.24 -1.62
C ARG A 73 19.30 -2.54 -2.50
N ARG A 74 18.92 -1.48 -3.20
CA ARG A 74 19.85 -0.70 -4.05
C ARG A 74 20.93 0.00 -3.24
N MET A 75 20.58 0.58 -2.09
CA MET A 75 21.56 1.20 -1.18
C MET A 75 22.52 0.16 -0.61
N TYR A 76 22.01 -1.02 -0.23
CA TYR A 76 22.85 -2.12 0.24
C TYR A 76 23.85 -2.57 -0.84
N GLU A 77 23.41 -2.77 -2.08
CA GLU A 77 24.29 -3.16 -3.18
C GLU A 77 25.30 -2.06 -3.53
N ALA A 78 24.89 -0.79 -3.55
CA ALA A 78 25.78 0.33 -3.77
C ALA A 78 26.87 0.45 -2.70
N ALA A 79 26.49 0.28 -1.42
CA ALA A 79 27.45 0.28 -0.31
C ALA A 79 28.46 -0.88 -0.45
N ARG A 80 28.00 -2.08 -0.82
CA ARG A 80 28.89 -3.23 -1.04
C ARG A 80 29.85 -3.05 -2.21
N CYS A 81 29.43 -2.32 -3.24
CA CYS A 81 30.22 -2.06 -4.44
C CYS A 81 30.99 -0.73 -4.38
N ASN A 82 30.95 0.01 -3.26
CA ASN A 82 31.48 1.37 -3.13
C ASN A 82 31.01 2.31 -4.26
N ALA A 83 29.77 2.14 -4.72
CA ALA A 83 29.21 2.97 -5.76
C ALA A 83 28.94 4.39 -5.21
N PRO A 84 29.39 5.45 -5.90
CA PRO A 84 29.29 6.82 -5.37
C PRO A 84 27.86 7.39 -5.43
N VAL A 85 26.96 6.77 -6.19
CA VAL A 85 25.61 7.29 -6.47
C VAL A 85 24.59 6.16 -6.52
N VAL A 86 23.41 6.40 -5.94
CA VAL A 86 22.21 5.57 -6.09
C VAL A 86 21.14 6.38 -6.82
N THR A 87 20.74 5.94 -8.01
CA THR A 87 19.67 6.61 -8.77
C THR A 87 18.30 6.31 -8.18
N VAL A 88 17.44 7.32 -8.01
CA VAL A 88 16.02 7.12 -7.67
C VAL A 88 15.18 7.54 -8.87
N TYR A 89 14.23 6.70 -9.27
CA TYR A 89 13.43 6.97 -10.46
C TYR A 89 12.27 7.94 -10.16
N GLY A 90 11.98 8.81 -11.13
CA GLY A 90 10.93 9.83 -11.03
C GLY A 90 11.43 11.16 -10.47
N SER A 91 10.50 12.10 -10.27
CA SER A 91 10.83 13.47 -9.86
C SER A 91 11.05 13.66 -8.35
N GLY A 92 10.77 12.64 -7.53
CA GLY A 92 10.81 12.74 -6.06
C GLY A 92 9.70 13.61 -5.43
N LYS A 93 8.89 14.31 -6.23
CA LYS A 93 7.80 15.19 -5.75
C LYS A 93 6.59 14.44 -5.14
N PRO A 94 6.18 13.24 -5.62
CA PRO A 94 4.99 12.58 -5.08
C PRO A 94 5.14 12.18 -3.60
N ARG A 95 4.14 12.53 -2.78
CA ARG A 95 4.11 12.19 -1.35
C ARG A 95 3.50 10.80 -1.13
N ARG A 96 4.00 10.07 -0.13
CA ARG A 96 3.54 8.72 0.26
C ARG A 96 3.45 8.62 1.78
N GLN A 97 2.53 7.77 2.26
CA GLN A 97 2.44 7.36 3.67
C GLN A 97 2.91 5.91 3.78
N PHE A 98 3.66 5.63 4.85
CA PHE A 98 4.23 4.32 5.13
C PHE A 98 3.81 3.87 6.53
N LEU A 99 3.51 2.58 6.66
CA LEU A 99 3.21 1.90 7.91
C LEU A 99 4.18 0.73 8.07
N TYR A 100 4.83 0.62 9.22
CA TYR A 100 5.71 -0.51 9.48
C TYR A 100 4.88 -1.79 9.70
N SER A 101 5.35 -2.91 9.16
CA SER A 101 4.64 -4.19 9.14
C SER A 101 4.26 -4.66 10.55
N ARG A 102 5.15 -4.46 11.54
CA ARG A 102 4.87 -4.79 12.93
C ARG A 102 3.78 -3.92 13.54
N ASP A 103 3.74 -2.63 13.21
CA ASP A 103 2.69 -1.73 13.69
C ASP A 103 1.33 -2.11 13.08
N MET A 104 1.31 -2.51 11.81
CA MET A 104 0.11 -3.07 11.21
C MET A 104 -0.33 -4.36 11.91
N GLY A 105 0.61 -5.25 12.25
CA GLY A 105 0.33 -6.45 13.02
C GLY A 105 -0.31 -6.13 14.37
N LEU A 106 0.22 -5.14 15.08
CA LEU A 106 -0.32 -4.67 16.36
C LEU A 106 -1.73 -4.04 16.21
N LEU A 107 -2.00 -3.34 15.12
CA LEU A 107 -3.32 -2.74 14.86
C LEU A 107 -4.41 -3.74 14.50
N LEU A 108 -4.03 -4.94 14.05
CA LEU A 108 -4.97 -5.99 13.63
C LEU A 108 -5.33 -6.96 14.77
N LEU A 109 -4.63 -6.90 15.91
CA LEU A 109 -4.87 -7.69 17.11
C LEU A 109 -5.80 -6.95 18.08
#